data_AF-A0A562K7S6-F1
#
_entry.id   AF-A0A562K7S6-F1
#
_cell.length_a   1.000
_cell.length_b   1.000
_cell.length_c   1.000
_cell.angle_alpha   90.00
_cell.angle_beta   90.00
_cell.angle_gamma   90.00
#
_symmetry.space_group_name_H-M   'P 1'
#
loop_
_entity.id
_entity.type
_entity.pdbx_description
1 polymer ?
#
loop_
_entity_poly.entity_id
_entity_poly.type
_entity_poly.pdbx_seq_one_letter_code
_entity_poly.pdbx_strand_id
1 'polypeptide(L)' 'MLVVETIARIRREHFIKGKTIKEIARDLKVSRNTVRKVLRS' A
#
# COMPACT_ATOMS: atom_id res chain seq x y z
N MET A 1 -3.18 11.35 9.59
CA MET A 1 -3.26 10.10 8.81
C MET A 1 -3.28 8.94 9.79
N LEU A 2 -4.46 8.36 10.02
CA LEU A 2 -4.60 7.20 10.89
C LEU A 2 -4.01 5.98 10.17
N VAL A 3 -3.33 5.09 10.89
CA VAL A 3 -2.66 3.90 10.31
C VAL A 3 -3.61 3.08 9.43
N VAL A 4 -4.87 2.97 9.84
CA VAL A 4 -5.96 2.28 9.13
C VAL A 4 -6.22 2.86 7.74
N GLU A 5 -6.15 4.18 7.60
CA GLU A 5 -6.41 4.89 6.35
C GLU A 5 -5.32 4.62 5.31
N THR A 6 -4.06 4.52 5.76
CA THR A 6 -2.92 4.10 4.94
C THR A 6 -3.06 2.67 4.46
N ILE A 7 -3.47 1.76 5.34
CA ILE A 7 -3.71 0.34 5.02
C ILE A 7 -4.80 0.21 3.94
N ALA A 8 -5.92 0.92 4.13
CA ALA A 8 -7.01 0.94 3.16
C ALA A 8 -6.59 1.54 1.81
N ARG A 9 -5.75 2.58 1.80
CA ARG A 9 -5.18 3.12 0.56
C ARG A 9 -4.26 2.11 -0.13
N ILE A 10 -3.31 1.49 0.59
CA ILE A 10 -2.41 0.48 0.03
C ILE A 10 -3.20 -0.66 -0.63
N ARG A 11 -4.20 -1.21 0.08
CA ARG A 11 -5.04 -2.29 -0.46
C ARG A 11 -5.83 -1.85 -1.70
N ARG A 12 -6.44 -0.67 -1.70
CA ARG A 12 -7.16 -0.15 -2.87
C ARG A 12 -6.25 0.07 -4.07
N GLU A 13 -5.09 0.69 -3.88
CA GLU A 13 -4.14 0.91 -4.98
C GLU A 13 -3.65 -0.41 -5.59
N HIS A 14 -3.50 -1.47 -4.79
CA HIS A 14 -3.09 -2.77 -5.29
C HIS A 14 -4.22 -3.55 -5.95
N PHE A 15 -5.34 -3.77 -5.25
CA PHE A 15 -6.42 -4.65 -5.71
C PHE A 15 -7.36 -4.00 -6.72
N ILE A 16 -7.61 -2.69 -6.60
CA ILE A 16 -8.54 -1.98 -7.51
C ILE A 16 -7.80 -1.41 -8.70
N LYS A 17 -6.67 -0.72 -8.46
CA LYS A 17 -5.91 -0.05 -9.52
C LYS A 17 -4.80 -0.91 -10.13
N GLY A 18 -4.55 -2.11 -9.59
CA GLY A 18 -3.54 -3.03 -10.11
C GLY A 18 -2.10 -2.52 -9.97
N LYS A 19 -1.85 -1.50 -9.14
CA LYS A 19 -0.51 -0.92 -9.01
C LYS A 19 0.46 -1.91 -8.40
N THR A 20 1.70 -1.87 -8.88
CA THR A 20 2.78 -2.69 -8.33
C THR A 20 3.21 -2.18 -6.96
N ILE A 21 3.80 -3.06 -6.15
CA ILE A 21 4.33 -2.71 -4.81
C ILE A 21 5.33 -1.54 -4.90
N LYS A 22 6.10 -1.44 -6.00
CA LYS A 22 7.09 -0.38 -6.22
C LYS A 22 6.43 0.98 -6.43
N GLU A 23 5.35 1.04 -7.18
CA GLU A 23 4.59 2.27 -7.42
C GLU A 23 3.90 2.74 -6.14
N ILE A 24 3.22 1.83 -5.44
CA ILE A 24 2.54 2.15 -4.18
C ILE A 24 3.53 2.68 -3.14
N ALA A 25 4.71 2.07 -3.03
CA ALA A 25 5.75 2.53 -2.11
C ALA A 25 6.25 3.95 -2.43
N ARG A 26 6.35 4.31 -3.72
CA ARG A 26 6.75 5.65 -4.16
C ARG A 26 5.63 6.68 -3.92
N ASP A 27 4.40 6.35 -4.32
CA ASP A 27 3.24 7.24 -4.22
C ASP A 27 2.89 7.57 -2.77
N LEU A 28 2.94 6.56 -1.90
CA LEU A 28 2.59 6.71 -0.48
C LEU A 28 3.79 7.00 0.42
N LYS A 29 5.01 7.08 -0.15
CA LYS A 29 6.27 7.29 0.58
C LYS A 29 6.45 6.32 1.77
N VAL A 30 6.08 5.07 1.57
CA VAL A 30 6.20 3.99 2.57
C VAL A 30 7.22 2.96 2.14
N SER A 31 7.74 2.19 3.11
CA SER A 31 8.64 1.08 2.79
C SER A 31 7.92 -0.01 1.99
N ARG A 32 8.63 -0.65 1.05
CA ARG A 32 8.12 -1.82 0.31
C ARG A 32 7.73 -2.96 1.25
N ASN A 33 8.41 -3.09 2.40
CA ASN A 33 8.11 -4.10 3.41
C ASN A 33 6.77 -3.81 4.10
N THR A 34 6.44 -2.54 4.35
CA THR A 34 5.14 -2.12 4.88
C THR A 34 4.03 -2.51 3.92
N VAL A 35 4.20 -2.20 2.63
CA VAL A 35 3.23 -2.59 1.59
C VAL A 35 3.07 -4.10 1.55
N ARG A 36 4.17 -4.87 1.58
CA ARG A 36 4.13 -6.34 1.56
C ARG A 36 3.45 -6.93 2.80
N LYS A 37 3.68 -6.37 3.99
CA LYS A 37 2.98 -6.77 5.23
C LYS A 37 1.48 -6.52 5.11
N VAL A 38 1.08 -5.33 4.64
CA VAL A 38 -0.32 -4.92 4.49
C VAL A 38 -1.08 -5.74 3.44
N LEU A 39 -0.40 -6.20 2.39
CA LEU A 39 -1.02 -7.05 1.37
C LEU A 39 -1.07 -8.54 1.77
N ARG A 40 -0.23 -8.96 2.71
CA ARG A 40 -0.18 -10.35 3.22
C ARG A 40 -1.17 -10.57 4.37
N SER A 41 -1.42 -9.54 5.18
CA SER A 41 -2.50 -9.49 6.19
C SER A 41 -3.81 -9.12 5.54
#